data_AF-A0ABD0LEK9-F1
#
_entry.id   AF-A0ABD0LEK9-F1
#
_cell.length_a   1.000
_cell.length_b   1.000
_cell.length_c   1.000
_cell.angle_alpha   90.00
_cell.angle_beta   90.00
_cell.angle_gamma   90.00
#
_symmetry.space_group_name_H-M   'P 1'
#
loop_
_entity.id
_entity.type
_entity.pdbx_description
1 polymer ?
#
loop_
_entity_poly.entity_id
_entity_poly.type
_entity_poly.pdbx_seq_one_letter_code
_entity_poly.pdbx_strand_id
1 'polypeptide(L)' 'PRLENFRVKVYKNHPDLSTGQTCYFHRDSVGDFLRRNCSTLLRGRYVKISKDTAILTLCEVEVMAIS' A
#
# COMPACT_ATOMS: atom_id res chain seq x y z
N PRO A 1 -15.78 -5.85 -7.88
CA PRO A 1 -15.35 -5.62 -6.47
C PRO A 1 -14.61 -4.29 -6.37
N ARG A 2 -15.07 -3.38 -5.52
CA ARG A 2 -14.35 -2.11 -5.28
C ARG A 2 -13.33 -2.30 -4.16
N LEU A 3 -12.14 -1.75 -4.36
CA LEU A 3 -11.08 -1.81 -3.36
C LEU A 3 -11.35 -0.75 -2.28
N GLU A 4 -11.30 -1.14 -1.01
CA GLU A 4 -11.59 -0.26 0.12
C GLU A 4 -10.91 -0.79 1.39
N ASN A 5 -10.77 0.07 2.40
CA ASN A 5 -10.25 -0.28 3.71
C ASN A 5 -8.90 -1.02 3.66
N PHE A 6 -7.95 -0.49 2.88
CA PHE A 6 -6.63 -1.09 2.72
C PHE A 6 -5.51 -0.14 3.12
N ARG A 7 -4.37 -0.73 3.48
CA ARG A 7 -3.17 -0.01 3.91
C ARG A 7 -1.99 -0.38 3.04
N VAL A 8 -1.17 0.62 2.74
CA VAL A 8 0.10 0.45 2.03
C VAL A 8 1.24 0.83 2.97
N LYS A 9 2.16 -0.10 3.21
CA LYS A 9 3.36 0.10 4.01
C LYS A 9 4.62 -0.26 3.24
N VAL A 10 5.71 0.45 3.53
CA VAL A 10 7.03 0.22 2.94
C VAL A 10 7.99 -0.25 4.02
N TYR A 11 8.76 -1.29 3.73
CA TYR A 11 9.67 -1.95 4.67
C TYR A 11 11.07 -2.03 4.08
N LYS A 12 12.08 -1.81 4.92
CA LYS A 12 13.49 -1.97 4.53
C LYS A 12 13.91 -3.44 4.40
N ASN A 13 13.46 -4.29 5.32
CA ASN A 13 13.98 -5.65 5.47
C ASN A 13 12.93 -6.75 5.27
N HIS A 14 11.83 -6.75 6.02
CA HIS A 14 10.79 -7.78 5.89
C HIS A 14 9.40 -7.21 6.23
N PRO A 15 8.34 -7.54 5.46
CA PRO A 15 6.99 -6.99 5.60
C PRO A 15 6.21 -7.44 6.86
N ASP A 16 6.72 -8.44 7.60
CA ASP A 16 6.11 -8.96 8.83
C ASP A 16 6.73 -8.41 10.12
N LEU A 17 7.74 -7.55 9.99
CA LEU A 17 8.29 -6.81 11.12
C LEU A 17 7.46 -5.55 11.38
N SER A 18 7.33 -5.12 12.64
CA SER A 18 6.56 -3.92 13.03
C SER A 18 7.16 -2.58 12.54
N THR A 19 8.24 -2.62 11.77
CA THR A 19 9.02 -1.44 11.34
C THR A 19 8.53 -0.79 10.04
N GLY A 20 7.44 -1.29 9.45
CA GLY A 20 6.90 -0.75 8.21
C GLY A 20 6.40 0.69 8.34
N GLN A 21 6.90 1.56 7.47
CA GLN A 21 6.45 2.95 7.39
C GLN A 21 5.17 3.03 6.55
N THR A 22 4.16 3.75 7.02
CA THR A 22 2.90 3.91 6.28
C THR A 22 3.12 4.87 5.11
N CYS A 23 2.91 4.36 3.89
CA CYS A 23 2.82 5.19 2.69
C CYS A 23 1.42 5.79 2.58
N TYR A 24 0.40 4.93 2.72
CA TYR A 24 -0.98 5.31 2.46
C TYR A 24 -1.97 4.44 3.24
N PHE A 25 -3.12 5.03 3.56
CA PHE A 25 -4.28 4.30 4.08
C PHE A 25 -5.55 4.84 3.41
N HIS A 26 -6.34 3.94 2.86
CA HIS A 26 -7.60 4.28 2.20
C HIS A 26 -8.76 3.69 2.99
N ARG A 27 -9.75 4.52 3.33
CA ARG A 27 -10.98 4.07 3.99
C ARG A 27 -12.10 3.83 2.99
N ASP A 28 -12.25 4.74 2.03
CA ASP A 28 -13.41 4.76 1.14
C ASP A 28 -13.31 3.74 0.02
N SER A 29 -14.37 3.68 -0.80
CA SER A 29 -14.42 2.80 -1.96
C SER A 29 -13.72 3.45 -3.14
N VAL A 30 -12.69 2.78 -3.66
CA VAL A 30 -12.02 3.16 -4.90
C VAL A 30 -12.85 2.68 -6.10
N GLY A 31 -12.89 3.47 -7.17
CA GLY A 31 -13.33 3.02 -8.49
C GLY A 31 -12.32 2.06 -9.14
N ASP A 32 -12.14 2.21 -10.45
CA ASP A 32 -11.34 1.25 -11.22
C ASP A 32 -9.83 1.41 -11.03
N PHE A 33 -9.38 2.61 -10.66
CA PHE A 33 -7.95 2.92 -10.51
C PHE A 33 -7.70 3.95 -9.41
N LEU A 34 -6.60 3.77 -8.67
CA LEU A 34 -6.13 4.72 -7.67
C LEU A 34 -4.63 4.98 -7.82
N ARG A 35 -4.29 6.24 -8.04
CA ARG A 35 -2.91 6.74 -7.92
C ARG A 35 -2.77 7.62 -6.69
N ARG A 36 -1.82 7.31 -5.81
CA ARG A 36 -1.52 8.09 -4.60
C ARG A 36 -0.03 8.15 -4.35
N ASN A 37 0.42 9.34 -3.96
CA ASN A 37 1.77 9.56 -3.47
C ASN A 37 1.84 9.17 -1.99
N CYS A 38 2.97 8.63 -1.55
CA CYS A 38 3.26 8.52 -0.13
C CYS A 38 3.36 9.93 0.47
N SER A 39 2.92 10.11 1.72
CA SER A 39 2.98 11.41 2.40
C SER A 39 4.41 11.90 2.65
N THR A 40 5.39 11.00 2.63
CA THR A 40 6.82 11.30 2.80
C THR A 40 7.67 10.43 1.86
N LEU A 41 8.95 10.79 1.70
CA LEU A 41 9.91 9.93 1.00
C LEU A 41 10.22 8.70 1.85
N LEU A 42 9.88 7.53 1.33
CA LEU A 42 10.08 6.25 1.99
C LEU A 42 11.20 5.47 1.30
N ARG A 43 12.12 4.93 2.10
CA ARG A 43 13.17 4.03 1.61
C ARG A 43 12.88 2.62 2.09
N GLY A 44 12.68 1.70 1.15
CA GLY A 44 12.50 0.29 1.46
C GLY A 44 12.68 -0.63 0.26
N ARG A 45 12.67 -1.93 0.54
CA ARG A 45 12.77 -3.01 -0.45
C ARG A 45 11.41 -3.68 -0.69
N TYR A 46 10.48 -3.61 0.27
CA TYR A 46 9.19 -4.30 0.20
C TYR A 46 8.04 -3.31 0.36
N VAL A 47 7.00 -3.52 -0.45
CA VAL A 47 5.71 -2.84 -0.32
C VAL A 47 4.67 -3.89 0.09
N LYS A 48 3.97 -3.65 1.20
CA LYS A 48 2.85 -4.50 1.65
C LYS A 48 1.55 -3.73 1.46
N ILE A 49 0.62 -4.34 0.75
CA ILE A 49 -0.77 -3.90 0.68
C ILE A 49 -1.59 -4.89 1.50
N SER A 50 -2.31 -4.42 2.51
CA SER A 50 -3.06 -5.29 3.42
C SER A 50 -4.47 -4.77 3.68
N LYS A 51 -5.40 -5.71 3.88
CA LYS A 51 -6.78 -5.48 4.30
C LYS A 51 -7.07 -6.41 5.48
N ASP A 52 -7.70 -5.89 6.53
CA ASP A 52 -7.81 -6.61 7.81
C ASP A 52 -8.96 -7.63 7.84
N THR A 53 -10.03 -7.41 7.05
CA THR A 53 -11.32 -8.10 7.24
C THR A 53 -11.82 -8.88 6.03
N ALA A 54 -11.15 -8.81 4.87
CA ALA A 54 -11.65 -9.42 3.64
C ALA A 54 -10.52 -9.87 2.70
N ILE A 55 -10.89 -10.66 1.70
CA ILE A 55 -10.01 -11.02 0.57
C ILE A 55 -9.55 -9.74 -0.12
N LEU A 56 -8.24 -9.61 -0.29
CA LEU A 56 -7.62 -8.55 -1.06
C LEU A 56 -7.31 -9.10 -2.46
N THR A 57 -7.97 -8.54 -3.47
CA THR A 57 -7.69 -8.82 -4.89
C THR A 57 -7.18 -7.56 -5.54
N LEU A 58 -6.04 -7.65 -6.20
CA LEU A 58 -5.39 -6.57 -6.92
C LEU A 58 -5.12 -7.06 -8.34
N CYS A 59 -5.55 -6.30 -9.35
CA CYS A 59 -5.28 -6.64 -10.74
C CYS A 59 -3.87 -6.21 -11.15
N GLU A 60 -3.47 -5.01 -10.73
CA GLU A 60 -2.20 -4.38 -11.10
C GLU A 60 -1.70 -3.52 -9.93
N VAL A 61 -0.38 -3.44 -9.75
CA VAL A 61 0.25 -2.59 -8.74
C VAL A 61 1.50 -1.93 -9.32
N GLU A 62 1.43 -0.62 -9.52
CA GLU A 62 2.57 0.18 -9.97
C GLU A 62 3.23 0.89 -8.79
N VAL A 63 4.55 0.76 -8.65
CA VAL A 63 5.34 1.43 -7.62
C VAL A 63 6.25 2.48 -8.27
N MET A 64 5.99 3.75 -7.96
CA MET A 64 6.80 4.88 -8.46
C MET A 64 7.86 5.26 -7.42
N ALA A 65 9.07 5.58 -7.89
CA ALA A 65 10.18 6.04 -7.06
C ALA A 65 10.81 7.30 -7.66
N ILE A 66 11.49 8.08 -6.82
CA ILE A 66 12.39 9.16 -7.25
C ILE A 66 13.79 8.58 -7.28
N SER A 67 14.48 8.67 -8.42
CA SER A 67 15.87 8.18 -8.60
C SER A 67 16.88 9.28 -8.36
#